data_AF-A0A2T0NA55-F1
#
_entry.id   AF-A0A2T0NA55-F1
#
_cell.length_a   1.000
_cell.length_b   1.000
_cell.length_c   1.000
_cell.angle_alpha   90.00
_cell.angle_beta   90.00
_cell.angle_gamma   90.00
#
_symmetry.space_group_name_H-M   'P 1'
#
loop_
_entity.id
_entity.type
_entity.pdbx_description
1 polymer ?
#
loop_
_entity_poly.entity_id
_entity_poly.type
_entity_poly.pdbx_seq_one_letter_code
_entity_poly.pdbx_strand_id
1 'polypeptide(L)'
;MNHLRTAIVGAAVAAASVILAQPALAASFQRDVGDGIVRYDDTTNEMCVRADNTTGTAWVEVTLTRPGVIGTPIVIRDDNVKHPDATCKQVSAFDNVTYRADYESFWSGRGTILRGSFQFTT
;
A
#
# COMPACT_ATOMS: atom_id res chain seq x y z
N MET A 1 41.68 51.32 8.87
CA MET A 1 41.92 50.01 9.52
C MET A 1 40.80 49.80 10.54
N ASN A 2 40.03 48.72 10.63
CA ASN A 2 39.51 47.72 9.71
C ASN A 2 38.25 47.18 10.43
N HIS A 3 37.23 46.81 9.67
CA HIS A 3 35.98 46.21 10.14
C HIS A 3 36.19 44.96 11.00
N LEU A 4 35.25 44.67 11.90
CA LEU A 4 34.68 43.33 12.03
C LEU A 4 33.36 43.39 12.83
N ARG A 5 32.27 43.19 12.11
CA ARG A 5 30.94 42.87 12.66
C ARG A 5 30.96 41.39 13.02
N THR A 6 30.80 41.06 14.30
CA THR A 6 30.70 39.66 14.73
C THR A 6 29.25 39.21 14.60
N ALA A 7 28.93 38.57 13.48
CA ALA A 7 27.71 37.80 13.32
C ALA A 7 27.87 36.50 14.11
N ILE A 8 27.12 36.36 15.21
CA ILE A 8 27.04 35.07 15.91
C ILE A 8 26.01 34.23 15.17
N VAL A 9 26.56 33.25 14.47
CA VAL A 9 25.91 32.22 13.66
C VAL A 9 24.88 31.49 14.51
N GLY A 10 23.63 31.51 14.04
CA GLY A 10 22.55 30.72 14.62
C GLY A 10 22.93 29.24 14.60
N ALA A 11 23.01 28.64 15.78
CA ALA A 11 23.11 27.20 15.92
C ALA A 11 21.76 26.59 15.54
N ALA A 12 21.59 26.32 14.24
CA ALA A 12 20.56 25.41 13.78
C ALA A 12 20.91 24.02 14.30
N VAL A 13 20.29 23.63 15.43
CA VAL A 13 20.31 22.24 15.85
C VAL A 13 19.46 21.50 14.82
N ALA A 14 20.12 20.91 13.82
CA ALA A 14 19.49 19.94 12.96
C ALA A 14 19.11 18.75 13.84
N ALA A 15 17.86 18.74 14.31
CA ALA A 15 17.26 17.54 14.84
C ALA A 15 17.27 16.53 13.68
N ALA A 16 18.26 15.64 13.68
CA ALA A 16 18.22 14.44 12.88
C ALA A 16 17.07 13.61 13.46
N SER A 17 15.87 13.85 12.96
CA SER A 17 14.74 12.95 13.13
C SER A 17 15.13 11.66 12.45
N VAL A 18 15.79 10.76 13.18
CA VAL A 18 15.78 9.35 12.81
C VAL A 18 14.33 8.95 12.97
N ILE A 19 13.57 9.02 11.89
CA ILE A 19 12.26 8.41 11.80
C ILE A 19 12.55 6.91 11.82
N LEU A 20 12.77 6.38 13.02
CA LEU A 20 12.53 4.98 13.29
C LEU A 20 11.03 4.84 13.07
N ALA A 21 10.66 4.42 11.86
CA ALA A 21 9.31 3.98 11.56
C ALA A 21 9.00 2.94 12.64
N GLN A 22 8.16 3.33 13.61
CA GLN A 22 7.64 2.40 14.58
C GLN A 22 6.98 1.28 13.75
N PRO A 23 7.17 0.00 14.09
CA PRO A 23 6.33 -1.04 13.51
C PRO A 23 4.91 -0.67 13.97
N ALA A 24 4.13 -0.09 13.06
CA ALA A 24 2.77 0.28 13.34
C ALA A 24 2.04 -1.02 13.66
N LEU A 25 1.64 -1.14 14.93
CA LEU A 25 0.60 -2.07 15.36
C LEU A 25 -0.53 -1.96 14.34
N ALA A 26 -0.76 -3.04 13.60
CA ALA A 26 -1.95 -3.32 12.79
C ALA A 26 -2.72 -2.07 12.33
N ALA A 27 -2.15 -1.33 11.36
CA ALA A 27 -2.74 -0.08 10.91
C ALA A 27 -3.48 -0.29 9.58
N SER A 28 -4.80 -0.09 9.60
CA SER A 28 -5.59 0.04 8.38
C SER A 28 -4.89 0.98 7.40
N PHE A 29 -4.86 0.60 6.13
CA PHE A 29 -4.23 1.42 5.09
C PHE A 29 -5.07 1.43 3.83
N GLN A 30 -4.84 2.43 2.99
CA GLN A 30 -5.28 2.46 1.61
C GLN A 30 -4.09 2.87 0.74
N ARG A 31 -3.92 2.21 -0.40
CA ARG A 31 -2.86 2.50 -1.39
C ARG A 31 -3.41 2.45 -2.80
N ASP A 32 -2.98 3.39 -3.62
CA ASP A 32 -3.20 3.35 -5.05
C ASP A 32 -2.25 2.32 -5.70
N VAL A 33 -2.79 1.51 -6.61
CA VAL A 33 -2.08 0.41 -7.29
C VAL A 33 -2.38 0.42 -8.78
N GLY A 34 -1.77 1.34 -9.51
CA GLY A 34 -1.90 1.44 -10.96
C GLY A 34 -3.30 1.91 -11.39
N ASP A 35 -4.24 0.98 -11.56
CA ASP A 35 -5.62 1.20 -12.06
C ASP A 35 -6.69 0.96 -11.00
N GLY A 36 -6.38 1.27 -9.75
CA GLY A 36 -7.30 1.08 -8.66
C GLY A 36 -6.65 1.25 -7.30
N ILE A 37 -7.36 0.79 -6.28
CA ILE A 37 -6.96 0.92 -4.89
C ILE A 37 -6.98 -0.43 -4.18
N VAL A 38 -6.12 -0.53 -3.18
CA VAL A 38 -6.06 -1.65 -2.25
C VAL A 38 -6.16 -1.09 -0.85
N ARG A 39 -7.09 -1.63 -0.07
CA ARG A 39 -7.37 -1.19 1.30
C ARG A 39 -7.33 -2.39 2.23
N TYR A 40 -6.63 -2.25 3.35
CA TYR A 40 -6.73 -3.17 4.48
C TYR A 40 -7.45 -2.44 5.62
N ASP A 41 -8.41 -3.12 6.22
CA ASP A 41 -9.13 -2.65 7.40
C ASP A 41 -8.85 -3.61 8.56
N ASP A 42 -8.12 -3.10 9.55
CA ASP A 42 -7.70 -3.89 10.70
C ASP A 42 -8.86 -4.26 11.61
N THR A 43 -9.89 -3.41 11.69
CA THR A 43 -11.05 -3.64 12.56
C THR A 43 -11.88 -4.84 12.12
N THR A 44 -11.86 -5.14 10.82
CA THR A 44 -12.59 -6.26 10.21
C THR A 44 -11.67 -7.36 9.68
N ASN A 45 -10.34 -7.19 9.79
CA ASN A 45 -9.32 -8.05 9.20
C ASN A 45 -9.56 -8.32 7.71
N GLU A 46 -9.93 -7.27 6.97
CA GLU A 46 -10.41 -7.39 5.59
C GLU A 46 -9.51 -6.62 4.62
N MET A 47 -9.12 -7.30 3.54
CA MET A 47 -8.43 -6.71 2.41
C MET A 47 -9.43 -6.54 1.27
N CYS A 48 -9.62 -5.30 0.83
CA CYS A 48 -10.45 -4.91 -0.29
C CYS A 48 -9.60 -4.43 -1.46
N VAL A 49 -9.95 -4.87 -2.65
CA VAL A 49 -9.38 -4.41 -3.92
C VAL A 49 -10.49 -3.77 -4.73
N ARG A 50 -10.24 -2.61 -5.32
CA ARG A 50 -11.20 -1.95 -6.20
C ARG A 50 -10.50 -1.47 -7.45
N ALA A 51 -10.97 -1.89 -8.61
CA ALA A 51 -10.54 -1.30 -9.88
C ALA A 51 -11.16 0.09 -10.06
N ASP A 52 -10.43 1.00 -10.69
CA ASP A 52 -10.94 2.34 -10.97
C ASP A 52 -12.08 2.30 -11.99
N ASN A 53 -13.05 3.18 -11.78
CA ASN A 53 -14.11 3.39 -12.76
C ASN A 53 -13.55 4.23 -13.92
N THR A 54 -13.34 3.59 -15.06
CA THR A 54 -12.70 4.18 -16.24
C THR A 54 -13.55 3.96 -17.47
N THR A 55 -13.36 4.77 -18.52
CA THR A 55 -13.92 4.45 -19.83
C THR A 55 -13.23 3.19 -20.38
N GLY A 56 -13.96 2.07 -20.39
CA GLY A 56 -13.45 0.75 -20.79
C GLY A 56 -13.18 -0.20 -19.62
N THR A 57 -12.76 -1.43 -19.93
CA THR A 57 -12.49 -2.46 -18.93
C THR A 57 -11.22 -2.12 -18.14
N ALA A 58 -11.33 -2.16 -16.80
CA ALA A 58 -10.22 -2.13 -15.87
C ALA A 58 -10.34 -3.25 -14.86
N TRP A 59 -9.20 -3.76 -14.39
CA TRP A 59 -9.13 -4.75 -13.32
C TRP A 59 -7.88 -4.56 -12.49
N VAL A 60 -7.96 -4.98 -11.23
CA VAL A 60 -6.83 -5.05 -10.31
C VAL A 60 -6.86 -6.41 -9.65
N GLU A 61 -5.71 -7.06 -9.58
CA GLU A 61 -5.51 -8.32 -8.89
C GLU A 61 -4.39 -8.18 -7.88
N VAL A 62 -4.60 -8.69 -6.68
CA VAL A 62 -3.63 -8.74 -5.60
C VAL A 62 -3.47 -10.17 -5.15
N THR A 63 -2.22 -10.61 -5.08
CA THR A 63 -1.81 -11.88 -4.50
C THR A 63 -1.08 -11.62 -3.21
N LEU A 64 -1.61 -12.17 -2.11
CA LEU A 64 -1.02 -12.07 -0.78
C LEU A 64 -0.29 -13.34 -0.43
N THR A 65 0.96 -13.19 -0.03
CA THR A 65 1.82 -14.27 0.46
C THR A 65 2.39 -13.91 1.82
N ARG A 66 2.66 -14.91 2.66
CA ARG A 66 3.39 -14.73 3.92
C ARG A 66 4.86 -15.09 3.69
N PRO A 67 5.80 -14.14 3.75
CA PRO A 67 7.21 -14.45 3.56
C PRO A 67 7.69 -15.50 4.56
N GLY A 68 8.40 -16.52 4.08
CA GLY A 68 8.95 -17.58 4.93
C GLY A 68 7.95 -18.64 5.40
N VAL A 69 6.68 -18.57 4.99
CA VAL A 69 5.67 -19.58 5.29
C VAL A 69 5.19 -20.24 3.99
N ILE A 70 5.27 -21.57 3.93
CA ILE A 70 4.65 -22.33 2.85
C ILE A 70 3.14 -22.37 3.12
N GLY A 71 2.36 -21.70 2.29
CA GLY A 71 0.91 -21.66 2.40
C GLY A 71 0.27 -21.25 1.08
N THR A 72 -1.03 -21.50 0.96
CA THR A 72 -1.81 -21.08 -0.20
C THR A 72 -1.89 -19.55 -0.23
N PRO A 73 -1.50 -18.89 -1.33
CA PRO A 73 -1.66 -17.46 -1.46
C PRO A 73 -3.14 -17.06 -1.49
N ILE A 74 -3.45 -15.89 -0.95
CA ILE A 74 -4.79 -15.31 -1.02
C ILE A 74 -4.82 -14.39 -2.25
N VAL A 75 -5.61 -14.75 -3.26
CA VAL A 75 -5.80 -13.94 -4.48
C VAL A 75 -7.11 -13.19 -4.39
N ILE A 76 -7.07 -11.88 -4.60
CA ILE A 76 -8.22 -10.97 -4.59
C ILE A 76 -8.19 -10.21 -5.90
N ARG A 77 -9.26 -10.29 -6.69
CA ARG A 77 -9.37 -9.61 -7.97
C ARG A 77 -10.67 -8.85 -8.02
N ASP A 78 -10.57 -7.61 -8.46
CA ASP A 78 -11.71 -6.76 -8.73
C ASP A 78 -11.68 -6.29 -10.19
N ASP A 79 -12.86 -6.09 -10.76
CA ASP A 79 -13.03 -5.56 -12.09
C ASP A 79 -14.18 -4.54 -12.12
N ASN A 80 -13.97 -3.46 -12.85
CA ASN A 80 -14.89 -2.32 -12.88
C ASN A 80 -16.22 -2.62 -13.61
N VAL A 81 -16.38 -3.82 -14.18
CA VAL A 81 -17.57 -4.24 -14.93
C VAL A 81 -18.51 -5.06 -14.05
N LYS A 82 -17.98 -5.94 -13.21
CA LYS A 82 -18.76 -6.88 -12.38
C LYS A 82 -19.00 -6.38 -10.96
N HIS A 83 -18.13 -5.52 -10.42
CA HIS A 83 -18.23 -5.07 -9.03
C HIS A 83 -17.85 -3.58 -8.91
N PRO A 84 -18.82 -2.64 -8.99
CA PRO A 84 -18.52 -1.21 -8.82
C PRO A 84 -18.00 -0.89 -7.41
N ASP A 85 -18.32 -1.73 -6.42
CA ASP A 85 -18.12 -1.48 -5.00
C ASP A 85 -17.11 -2.45 -4.36
N ALA A 86 -15.94 -2.64 -5.00
CA ALA A 86 -14.79 -3.40 -4.50
C ALA A 86 -15.02 -4.90 -4.20
N THR A 87 -13.96 -5.68 -4.32
CA THR A 87 -13.93 -7.10 -3.92
C THR A 87 -13.10 -7.25 -2.65
N CYS A 88 -13.72 -7.73 -1.58
CA CYS A 88 -13.10 -7.87 -0.27
C CYS A 88 -12.92 -9.34 0.14
N LYS A 89 -11.83 -9.64 0.85
CA LYS A 89 -11.58 -10.93 1.50
C LYS A 89 -10.99 -10.74 2.88
N GLN A 90 -11.43 -11.57 3.82
CA GLN A 90 -10.77 -11.67 5.13
C GLN A 90 -9.37 -12.27 4.99
N VAL A 91 -8.41 -11.60 5.61
CA VAL A 91 -6.98 -11.93 5.61
C VAL A 91 -6.54 -12.27 7.02
N SER A 92 -6.97 -13.45 7.48
CA SER A 92 -6.63 -14.10 8.76
C SER A 92 -6.76 -13.24 10.03
N ALA A 93 -7.45 -13.74 11.05
CA ALA A 93 -7.55 -13.11 12.37
C ALA A 93 -6.29 -13.23 13.25
N PHE A 94 -5.10 -13.35 12.66
CA PHE A 94 -3.84 -13.44 13.41
C PHE A 94 -3.16 -12.08 13.41
N ASP A 95 -3.13 -11.43 14.58
CA ASP A 95 -2.41 -10.19 14.80
C ASP A 95 -0.90 -10.36 14.50
N ASN A 96 -0.26 -9.31 14.00
CA ASN A 96 1.19 -9.22 13.75
C ASN A 96 1.72 -10.15 12.65
N VAL A 97 0.91 -10.46 11.64
CA VAL A 97 1.37 -11.22 10.47
C VAL A 97 1.82 -10.28 9.37
N THR A 98 3.08 -10.44 8.93
CA THR A 98 3.58 -9.69 7.77
C THR A 98 3.20 -10.40 6.47
N TYR A 99 2.51 -9.67 5.60
CA TYR A 99 2.15 -10.09 4.26
C TYR A 99 2.98 -9.33 3.22
N ARG A 100 3.30 -10.03 2.13
CA ARG A 100 3.71 -9.42 0.87
C ARG A 100 2.50 -9.43 -0.06
N ALA A 101 2.12 -8.25 -0.52
CA ALA A 101 1.11 -8.04 -1.54
C ALA A 101 1.79 -7.77 -2.88
N ASP A 102 1.68 -8.69 -3.82
CA ASP A 102 2.05 -8.49 -5.22
C ASP A 102 0.78 -8.13 -5.99
N TYR A 103 0.81 -7.05 -6.77
CA TYR A 103 -0.35 -6.59 -7.52
C TYR A 103 -0.07 -6.53 -9.02
N GLU A 104 -1.12 -6.80 -9.79
CA GLU A 104 -1.22 -6.51 -11.21
C GLU A 104 -2.44 -5.63 -11.46
N SER A 105 -2.32 -4.66 -12.35
CA SER A 105 -3.46 -3.85 -12.79
C SER A 105 -3.47 -3.67 -14.30
N PHE A 106 -4.66 -3.50 -14.85
CA PHE A 106 -4.84 -3.26 -16.28
C PHE A 106 -6.00 -2.30 -16.49
N TRP A 107 -5.83 -1.43 -17.48
CA TRP A 107 -6.89 -0.66 -18.07
C TRP A 107 -6.78 -0.70 -19.59
N SER A 108 -7.90 -0.99 -20.25
CA SER A 108 -7.99 -1.09 -21.72
C SER A 108 -7.56 0.16 -22.47
N GLY A 109 -7.74 1.36 -21.90
CA GLY A 109 -7.27 2.61 -22.49
C GLY A 109 -5.74 2.73 -22.54
N ARG A 110 -5.03 2.06 -21.61
CA ARG A 110 -3.56 1.96 -21.63
C ARG A 110 -3.08 0.78 -22.47
N GLY A 111 -3.78 -0.35 -22.42
CA GLY A 111 -3.43 -1.57 -23.15
C GLY A 111 -2.23 -2.34 -22.58
N THR A 112 -1.72 -1.97 -21.39
CA THR A 112 -0.59 -2.64 -20.73
C THR A 112 -0.87 -2.93 -19.26
N ILE A 113 -0.30 -4.05 -18.77
CA ILE A 113 -0.38 -4.45 -17.37
C ILE A 113 0.70 -3.72 -16.56
N LEU A 114 0.31 -3.08 -15.46
CA LEU A 114 1.23 -2.58 -14.43
C LEU A 114 1.40 -3.62 -13.34
N ARG A 115 2.59 -3.64 -12.73
CA ARG A 115 2.94 -4.57 -11.67
C ARG A 115 3.67 -3.85 -10.56
N GLY A 116 3.49 -4.32 -9.34
CA GLY A 116 4.29 -3.88 -8.22
C GLY A 116 4.07 -4.76 -7.00
N SER A 117 4.71 -4.38 -5.91
CA SER A 117 4.60 -5.11 -4.66
C SER A 117 4.80 -4.19 -3.48
N PHE A 118 4.16 -4.51 -2.36
CA PHE A 118 4.43 -3.87 -1.08
C PHE A 118 4.25 -4.87 0.07
N GLN A 119 4.79 -4.52 1.23
CA GLN A 119 4.59 -5.27 2.46
C GLN A 119 3.71 -4.49 3.42
N PHE A 120 2.95 -5.23 4.22
CA PHE A 120 2.19 -4.69 5.34
C PHE A 120 2.12 -5.74 6.46
N THR A 121 1.83 -5.28 7.65
CA THR A 121 1.69 -6.13 8.84
C THR A 121 0.30 -5.90 9.41
N THR A 122 -0.42 -7.00 9.64
CA THR A 122 -1.69 -7.03 10.40
C THR A 122 -1.41 -7.09 11.90
#